data_AF-A0A510X548-F1
#
_entry.id   AF-A0A510X548-F1
#
_cell.length_a   1.000
_cell.length_b   1.000
_cell.length_c   1.000
_cell.angle_alpha   90.00
_cell.angle_beta   90.00
_cell.angle_gamma   90.00
#
_symmetry.space_group_name_H-M   'P 1'
#
loop_
_entity.id
_entity.type
_entity.pdbx_description
1 polymer ?
#
loop_
_entity_poly.entity_id
_entity_poly.type
_entity_poly.pdbx_seq_one_letter_code
_entity_poly.pdbx_strand_id
1 'polypeptide(L)'
;MFGAAALLSTSAVAFGERGQWSSGWGQGTSEYAAVNQRGDRLYIACNPYQPVRMTLTVGGRDYGSYGDGEFSLVLDGNEVQTPYETNSRVGENNFFYAWEHLRKSHSIVAVTSDGQQVELPSQGSFNTLPEAFTPEYPCRTALQI
;
A
#
# COMPACT_ATOMS: atom_id res chain seq x y z
N MET A 1 43.68 27.11 -12.12
CA MET A 1 42.58 26.85 -11.17
C MET A 1 42.01 25.48 -11.50
N PHE A 2 42.18 24.50 -10.60
CA PHE A 2 41.55 23.18 -10.75
C PHE A 2 40.16 23.27 -10.12
N GLY A 3 39.11 23.26 -10.95
CA GLY A 3 37.73 23.23 -10.48
C GLY A 3 37.37 21.83 -10.02
N ALA A 4 37.13 21.64 -8.72
CA ALA A 4 36.58 20.40 -8.20
C ALA A 4 35.08 20.32 -8.54
N ALA A 5 34.71 19.38 -9.42
CA ALA A 5 33.32 19.04 -9.68
C ALA A 5 32.82 18.13 -8.54
N ALA A 6 31.94 18.65 -7.69
CA ALA A 6 31.25 17.86 -6.67
C ALA A 6 30.12 17.05 -7.34
N LEU A 7 30.25 15.73 -7.37
CA LEU A 7 29.17 14.82 -7.76
C LEU A 7 28.17 14.77 -6.60
N LEU A 8 26.99 15.38 -6.79
CA LEU A 8 25.85 15.19 -5.90
C LEU A 8 25.32 13.77 -6.12
N SER A 9 25.61 12.86 -5.20
CA SER A 9 25.01 11.52 -5.18
C SER A 9 23.51 11.67 -4.90
N THR A 10 22.68 11.62 -5.93
CA THR A 10 21.24 11.43 -5.76
C THR A 10 21.02 10.03 -5.19
N SER A 11 20.56 9.96 -3.94
CA SER A 11 20.11 8.70 -3.34
C SER A 11 18.91 8.19 -4.14
N ALA A 12 19.13 7.16 -4.96
CA ALA A 12 18.06 6.42 -5.61
C ALA A 12 17.31 5.67 -4.51
N VAL A 13 16.07 6.08 -4.25
CA VAL A 13 15.21 5.41 -3.27
C VAL A 13 14.67 4.15 -3.93
N ALA A 14 15.01 2.98 -3.40
CA ALA A 14 14.53 1.71 -3.94
C ALA A 14 13.04 1.54 -3.62
N PHE A 15 12.29 0.93 -4.54
CA PHE A 15 10.92 0.52 -4.25
C PHE A 15 10.91 -0.46 -3.07
N GLY A 16 10.10 -0.20 -2.05
CA GLY A 16 10.05 -1.01 -0.84
C GLY A 16 11.20 -0.78 0.14
N GLU A 17 11.89 0.36 0.08
CA GLU A 17 12.81 0.81 1.15
C GLU A 17 12.09 0.80 2.52
N ARG A 18 12.79 0.39 3.57
CA ARG A 18 12.21 0.26 4.91
C ARG A 18 11.90 1.61 5.54
N GLY A 19 10.86 1.63 6.36
CA GLY A 19 10.44 2.79 7.15
C GLY A 19 9.64 3.84 6.39
N GLN A 20 9.21 3.56 5.16
CA GLN A 20 8.58 4.56 4.31
C GLN A 20 7.52 3.96 3.38
N TRP A 21 6.76 4.88 2.80
CA TRP A 21 5.98 4.61 1.61
C TRP A 21 6.83 4.75 0.35
N SER A 22 6.47 3.99 -0.68
CA SER A 22 7.04 4.09 -2.02
C SER A 22 5.97 3.84 -3.07
N SER A 23 6.13 4.47 -4.22
CA SER A 23 5.33 4.19 -5.42
C SER A 23 6.24 3.77 -6.57
N GLY A 24 5.70 2.99 -7.49
CA GLY A 24 6.40 2.48 -8.66
C GLY A 24 5.43 2.25 -9.81
N TRP A 25 5.99 2.03 -10.99
CA TRP A 25 5.24 1.59 -12.15
C TRP A 25 6.03 0.52 -12.89
N GLY A 26 5.36 -0.59 -13.20
CA GLY A 26 5.97 -1.72 -13.89
C GLY A 26 4.93 -2.49 -14.70
N GLN A 27 5.24 -2.74 -15.97
CA GLN A 27 4.44 -3.62 -16.84
C GLN A 27 2.94 -3.26 -16.89
N GLY A 28 2.60 -1.97 -16.86
CA GLY A 28 1.20 -1.51 -16.90
C GLY A 28 0.49 -1.47 -15.54
N THR A 29 1.20 -1.72 -14.44
CA THR A 29 0.68 -1.72 -13.08
C THR A 29 1.33 -0.61 -12.27
N SER A 30 0.51 0.23 -11.64
CA SER A 30 0.98 1.15 -10.60
C SER A 30 1.06 0.40 -9.28
N GLU A 31 2.17 0.56 -8.58
CA GLU A 31 2.52 -0.21 -7.39
C GLU A 31 2.76 0.75 -6.22
N TYR A 32 2.28 0.37 -5.03
CA TYR A 32 2.47 1.13 -3.80
C TYR A 32 2.90 0.18 -2.70
N ALA A 33 3.86 0.60 -1.88
CA ALA A 33 4.32 -0.20 -0.76
C ALA A 33 4.57 0.66 0.48
N ALA A 34 4.09 0.18 1.62
CA ALA A 34 4.47 0.66 2.94
C ALA A 34 5.29 -0.44 3.62
N VAL A 35 6.57 -0.15 3.93
CA VAL A 35 7.47 -1.14 4.53
C VAL A 35 7.90 -0.61 5.90
N ASN A 36 7.71 -1.41 6.95
CA ASN A 36 8.17 -1.02 8.28
C ASN A 36 9.67 -1.30 8.47
N GLN A 37 10.23 -0.92 9.61
CA GLN A 37 11.67 -1.11 9.90
C GLN A 37 12.10 -2.58 9.97
N ARG A 38 11.16 -3.50 10.23
CA ARG A 38 11.40 -4.95 10.25
C ARG A 38 11.37 -5.57 8.85
N GLY A 39 10.84 -4.85 7.86
CA GLY A 39 10.64 -5.35 6.50
C GLY A 39 9.26 -5.97 6.26
N ASP A 40 8.34 -5.91 7.24
CA ASP A 40 6.93 -6.25 6.99
C ASP A 40 6.35 -5.20 6.03
N ARG A 41 5.52 -5.65 5.07
CA ARG A 41 5.12 -4.83 3.92
C ARG A 41 3.64 -4.94 3.64
N LEU A 42 2.97 -3.79 3.53
CA LEU A 42 1.71 -3.68 2.79
C LEU A 42 2.06 -3.32 1.35
N TYR A 43 1.56 -4.10 0.40
CA TYR A 43 1.75 -3.91 -1.03
C TYR A 43 0.40 -3.79 -1.74
N ILE A 44 0.25 -2.79 -2.60
CA ILE A 44 -0.96 -2.53 -3.39
C ILE A 44 -0.57 -2.45 -4.87
N ALA A 45 -1.22 -3.25 -5.70
CA ALA A 45 -1.03 -3.26 -7.15
C ALA A 45 -2.32 -2.88 -7.86
N CYS A 46 -2.21 -1.87 -8.72
CA CYS A 46 -3.33 -1.28 -9.44
C CYS A 46 -3.06 -1.34 -10.94
N ASN A 47 -3.82 -2.17 -11.65
CA ASN A 47 -3.79 -2.30 -13.10
C ASN A 47 -5.15 -1.83 -13.65
N PRO A 48 -5.20 -1.02 -14.73
CA PRO A 48 -6.46 -0.52 -15.25
C PRO A 48 -7.37 -1.61 -15.85
N TYR A 49 -6.86 -2.82 -16.06
CA TYR A 49 -7.58 -3.96 -16.65
C TYR A 49 -7.74 -5.14 -15.68
N GLN A 50 -7.34 -4.99 -14.42
CA GLN A 50 -7.49 -6.04 -13.41
C GLN A 50 -7.99 -5.45 -12.09
N PRO A 51 -8.74 -6.22 -11.29
CA PRO A 51 -9.07 -5.79 -9.94
C PRO A 51 -7.80 -5.49 -9.14
N VAL A 52 -7.85 -4.44 -8.33
CA VAL A 52 -6.81 -4.07 -7.38
C VAL A 52 -6.46 -5.27 -6.51
N ARG A 53 -5.17 -5.43 -6.25
CA ARG A 53 -4.66 -6.46 -5.36
C ARG A 53 -3.93 -5.79 -4.21
N MET A 54 -4.17 -6.31 -3.01
CA MET A 54 -3.51 -5.83 -1.81
C MET A 54 -3.04 -7.02 -0.97
N THR A 55 -1.77 -7.00 -0.62
CA THR A 55 -1.08 -8.11 0.05
C THR A 55 -0.30 -7.56 1.23
N LEU A 56 -0.46 -8.19 2.39
CA LEU A 56 0.37 -7.94 3.56
C LEU A 56 1.38 -9.08 3.68
N THR A 57 2.67 -8.76 3.73
CA THR A 57 3.74 -9.71 4.02
C THR A 57 4.23 -9.47 5.44
N VAL A 58 4.12 -10.47 6.32
CA VAL A 58 4.61 -10.41 7.72
C VAL A 58 5.58 -11.55 7.97
N GLY A 59 6.82 -11.24 8.32
CA GLY A 59 7.85 -12.26 8.53
C GLY A 59 8.06 -13.22 7.33
N GLY A 60 7.77 -12.77 6.11
CA GLY A 60 7.87 -13.57 4.88
C GLY A 60 6.62 -14.40 4.53
N ARG A 61 5.55 -14.32 5.32
CA ARG A 61 4.25 -14.93 5.01
C ARG A 61 3.30 -13.89 4.42
N ASP A 62 2.61 -14.26 3.34
CA ASP A 62 1.64 -13.40 2.66
C ASP A 62 0.21 -13.62 3.15
N TYR A 63 -0.55 -12.52 3.21
CA TYR A 63 -1.96 -12.42 3.55
C TYR A 63 -2.69 -11.55 2.50
N GLY A 64 -4.00 -11.75 2.32
CA GLY A 64 -4.82 -10.98 1.39
C GLY A 64 -4.90 -11.60 0.00
N SER A 65 -4.83 -10.77 -1.06
CA SER A 65 -5.16 -11.20 -2.43
C SER A 65 -4.39 -12.41 -2.96
N TYR A 66 -3.19 -12.70 -2.44
CA TYR A 66 -2.37 -13.85 -2.82
C TYR A 66 -1.92 -14.70 -1.61
N GLY A 67 -2.39 -14.36 -0.42
CA GLY A 67 -2.00 -15.06 0.81
C GLY A 67 -3.03 -16.10 1.21
N ASP A 68 -2.59 -17.05 2.03
CA ASP A 68 -3.47 -18.08 2.61
C ASP A 68 -4.19 -17.62 3.89
N GLY A 69 -4.03 -16.34 4.26
CA GLY A 69 -4.63 -15.74 5.45
C GLY A 69 -5.24 -14.38 5.16
N GLU A 70 -6.15 -13.96 6.02
CA GLU A 70 -6.81 -12.67 5.91
C GLU A 70 -6.07 -11.61 6.73
N PHE A 71 -6.30 -10.35 6.42
CA PHE A 71 -5.88 -9.25 7.27
C PHE A 71 -6.90 -8.10 7.24
N SER A 72 -6.93 -7.35 8.33
CA SER A 72 -7.61 -6.07 8.47
C SER A 72 -6.60 -4.93 8.53
N LEU A 73 -7.03 -3.72 8.21
CA LEU A 73 -6.31 -2.48 8.52
C LEU A 73 -7.03 -1.75 9.64
N VAL A 74 -6.31 -1.36 10.68
CA VAL A 74 -6.78 -0.48 11.74
C VAL A 74 -6.17 0.91 11.50
N LEU A 75 -7.01 1.85 11.07
CA LEU A 75 -6.65 3.18 10.62
C LEU A 75 -7.14 4.21 11.64
N ASP A 76 -6.21 4.78 12.41
CA ASP A 76 -6.52 5.61 13.59
C ASP A 76 -7.52 4.96 14.56
N GLY A 77 -7.41 3.65 14.75
CA GLY A 77 -8.30 2.86 15.62
C GLY A 77 -9.58 2.34 14.95
N ASN A 78 -9.85 2.70 13.69
CA ASN A 78 -11.00 2.18 12.94
C ASN A 78 -10.59 0.97 12.12
N GLU A 79 -11.17 -0.19 12.41
CA GLU A 79 -10.90 -1.42 11.68
C GLU A 79 -11.64 -1.48 10.34
N VAL A 80 -10.92 -1.84 9.29
CA VAL A 80 -11.42 -2.16 7.95
C VAL A 80 -11.05 -3.60 7.66
N GLN A 81 -12.06 -4.46 7.66
CA GLN A 81 -11.89 -5.88 7.38
C GLN A 81 -11.71 -6.12 5.89
N THR A 82 -10.80 -7.05 5.58
CA THR A 82 -10.50 -7.53 4.23
C THR A 82 -10.44 -6.43 3.16
N PRO A 83 -9.61 -5.38 3.34
CA PRO A 83 -9.58 -4.21 2.43
C PRO A 83 -9.09 -4.53 1.01
N TYR A 84 -8.68 -5.78 0.78
CA TYR A 84 -8.26 -6.34 -0.50
C TYR A 84 -9.40 -7.03 -1.26
N GLU A 85 -10.56 -7.28 -0.64
CA GLU A 85 -11.72 -7.87 -1.29
C GLU A 85 -12.56 -6.82 -1.99
N THR A 86 -12.74 -6.96 -3.31
CA THR A 86 -13.43 -5.93 -4.12
C THR A 86 -14.52 -6.50 -5.01
N ASN A 87 -14.91 -7.77 -4.81
CA ASN A 87 -15.92 -8.50 -5.58
C ASN A 87 -17.37 -8.31 -5.08
N SER A 88 -17.57 -7.47 -4.07
CA SER A 88 -18.88 -7.13 -3.52
C SER A 88 -18.97 -5.63 -3.26
N ARG A 89 -20.20 -5.10 -3.14
CA ARG A 89 -20.40 -3.67 -2.81
C ARG A 89 -19.78 -3.30 -1.46
N VAL A 90 -19.84 -4.21 -0.49
CA VAL A 90 -19.23 -3.99 0.83
C VAL A 90 -17.71 -3.98 0.71
N GLY A 91 -17.14 -4.94 -0.01
CA GLY A 91 -15.70 -5.00 -0.25
C GLY A 91 -15.17 -3.77 -0.99
N GLU A 92 -15.86 -3.34 -2.05
CA GLU A 92 -15.55 -2.10 -2.77
C GLU A 92 -15.56 -0.88 -1.84
N ASN A 93 -16.60 -0.73 -1.02
CA ASN A 93 -16.68 0.37 -0.06
C ASN A 93 -15.54 0.31 0.97
N ASN A 94 -15.20 -0.89 1.46
CA ASN A 94 -14.09 -1.09 2.40
C ASN A 94 -12.76 -0.71 1.75
N PHE A 95 -12.51 -1.10 0.50
CA PHE A 95 -11.30 -0.73 -0.23
C PHE A 95 -11.18 0.79 -0.38
N PHE A 96 -12.23 1.48 -0.85
CA PHE A 96 -12.18 2.93 -1.01
C PHE A 96 -12.08 3.67 0.33
N TYR A 97 -12.75 3.18 1.37
CA TYR A 97 -12.59 3.70 2.72
C TYR A 97 -11.14 3.54 3.20
N ALA A 98 -10.56 2.34 3.08
CA ALA A 98 -9.17 2.08 3.45
C ALA A 98 -8.21 2.99 2.66
N TRP A 99 -8.38 3.11 1.35
CA TRP A 99 -7.52 3.94 0.50
C TRP A 99 -7.49 5.41 0.95
N GLU A 100 -8.66 6.00 1.16
CA GLU A 100 -8.77 7.41 1.56
C GLU A 100 -8.28 7.65 2.99
N HIS A 101 -8.44 6.68 3.89
CA HIS A 101 -7.93 6.76 5.25
C HIS A 101 -6.42 6.51 5.33
N LEU A 102 -5.86 5.58 4.54
CA LEU A 102 -4.40 5.39 4.43
C LEU A 102 -3.68 6.70 4.07
N ARG A 103 -4.26 7.52 3.18
CA ARG A 103 -3.74 8.84 2.80
C ARG A 103 -3.65 9.83 3.98
N LYS A 104 -4.47 9.67 5.02
CA LYS A 104 -4.71 10.71 6.05
C LYS A 104 -4.38 10.24 7.47
N SER A 105 -4.27 8.94 7.69
CA SER A 105 -4.13 8.39 9.03
C SER A 105 -2.77 8.65 9.64
N HIS A 106 -2.77 8.87 10.96
CA HIS A 106 -1.57 9.05 11.76
C HIS A 106 -1.03 7.70 12.26
N SER A 107 -1.94 6.74 12.46
CA SER A 107 -1.63 5.35 12.82
C SER A 107 -2.20 4.38 11.78
N ILE A 108 -1.35 3.47 11.29
CA ILE A 108 -1.72 2.40 10.37
C ILE A 108 -1.21 1.09 10.95
N VAL A 109 -2.13 0.23 11.38
CA VAL A 109 -1.80 -1.10 11.90
C VAL A 109 -2.48 -2.15 11.03
N ALA A 110 -1.74 -3.14 10.57
CA ALA A 110 -2.33 -4.32 9.94
C ALA A 110 -2.49 -5.44 10.97
N VAL A 111 -3.64 -6.09 10.99
CA VAL A 111 -3.96 -7.21 11.90
C VAL A 111 -4.25 -8.43 11.06
N THR A 112 -3.47 -9.48 11.26
CA THR A 112 -3.60 -10.75 10.53
C THR A 112 -4.59 -11.69 11.22
N SER A 113 -5.19 -12.61 10.46
CA SER A 113 -6.14 -13.60 10.97
C SER A 113 -5.55 -14.56 12.02
N ASP A 114 -4.22 -14.72 12.07
CA ASP A 114 -3.51 -15.47 13.11
C ASP A 114 -3.03 -14.60 14.29
N GLY A 115 -3.48 -13.33 14.35
CA GLY A 115 -3.35 -12.47 15.52
C GLY A 115 -2.08 -11.62 15.57
N GLN A 116 -1.23 -11.63 14.53
CA GLN A 116 -0.09 -10.73 14.45
C GLN A 116 -0.54 -9.30 14.15
N GLN A 117 0.11 -8.33 14.78
CA GLN A 117 -0.11 -6.91 14.55
C GLN A 117 1.16 -6.26 14.02
N VAL A 118 1.01 -5.47 12.97
CA VAL A 118 2.12 -4.83 12.27
C VAL A 118 1.84 -3.34 12.14
N GLU A 119 2.65 -2.54 12.82
CA GLU A 119 2.69 -1.09 12.59
C GLU A 119 3.37 -0.81 11.24
N LEU A 120 2.69 -0.05 10.39
CA LEU A 120 3.16 0.42 9.10
C LEU A 120 3.46 1.92 9.18
N PRO A 121 4.40 2.44 8.36
CA PRO A 121 4.65 3.88 8.33
C PRO A 121 3.38 4.62 7.92
N SER A 122 3.02 5.69 8.62
CA SER A 122 1.96 6.61 8.21
C SER A 122 2.51 7.81 7.44
N GLN A 123 3.72 8.25 7.77
CA GLN A 123 4.37 9.37 7.10
C GLN A 123 4.65 9.07 5.63
N GLY A 124 4.30 10.02 4.76
CA GLY A 124 4.51 9.93 3.31
C GLY A 124 3.37 9.26 2.53
N SER A 125 2.36 8.67 3.20
CA SER A 125 1.22 8.03 2.53
C SER A 125 0.44 9.02 1.64
N PHE A 126 0.16 10.23 2.14
CA PHE A 126 -0.55 11.28 1.42
C PHE A 126 0.07 11.62 0.07
N ASN A 127 1.40 11.69 0.01
CA ASN A 127 2.15 12.03 -1.20
C ASN A 127 2.34 10.82 -2.13
N THR A 128 2.26 9.60 -1.59
CA THR A 128 2.54 8.37 -2.34
C THR A 128 1.30 7.82 -3.02
N LEU A 129 0.18 7.79 -2.31
CA LEU A 129 -1.10 7.31 -2.83
C LEU A 129 -1.81 8.47 -3.52
N PRO A 130 -2.24 8.41 -4.79
CA PRO A 130 -3.10 9.44 -5.38
C PRO A 130 -4.49 9.49 -4.74
N GLU A 131 -5.20 10.60 -4.90
CA GLU A 131 -6.60 10.73 -4.47
C GLU A 131 -7.50 9.79 -5.29
N ALA A 132 -8.47 9.14 -4.65
CA ALA A 132 -9.38 8.26 -5.37
C ALA A 132 -10.19 9.03 -6.42
N PHE A 133 -10.50 8.36 -7.54
CA PHE A 133 -11.35 8.88 -8.62
C PHE A 133 -10.82 10.10 -9.38
N THR A 134 -9.54 10.48 -9.20
CA THR A 134 -8.88 11.47 -10.07
C THR A 134 -8.26 10.79 -11.29
N PRO A 135 -7.87 11.53 -12.35
CA PRO A 135 -7.20 10.95 -13.51
C PRO A 135 -5.90 10.17 -13.19
N GLU A 136 -5.22 10.54 -12.09
CA GLU A 136 -4.00 9.89 -11.62
C GLU A 136 -4.27 8.59 -10.85
N TYR A 137 -5.54 8.29 -10.54
CA TYR A 137 -5.94 7.12 -9.75
C TYR A 137 -6.02 5.84 -10.60
N PRO A 138 -5.11 4.87 -10.39
CA PRO A 138 -4.98 3.73 -11.30
C PRO A 138 -5.82 2.51 -10.91
N CYS A 139 -6.34 2.47 -9.68
CA CYS A 139 -6.96 1.25 -9.14
C CYS A 139 -8.38 1.07 -9.68
N ARG A 140 -8.76 -0.20 -9.88
CA ARG A 140 -10.11 -0.61 -10.26
C ARG A 140 -10.54 -1.74 -9.34
N THR A 141 -11.77 -1.70 -8.85
CA THR A 141 -12.37 -2.81 -8.09
C THR A 141 -12.86 -3.90 -9.05
N ALA A 142 -13.15 -5.10 -8.55
CA ALA A 142 -13.74 -6.14 -9.39
C ALA A 142 -15.15 -5.79 -9.90
N LEU A 143 -15.81 -4.78 -9.34
CA LEU A 143 -17.09 -4.26 -9.85
C LEU A 143 -16.92 -3.21 -10.96
N GLN A 144 -15.70 -2.73 -11.20
CA GLN A 144 -15.36 -1.71 -12.20
C GLN A 144 -14.67 -2.27 -13.44
N ILE A 145 -14.34 -3.57 -13.44
CA ILE A 145 -13.69 -4.30 -14.55
C ILE A 145 -14.71 -5.18 -15.26
#